data_AF-I3W3Z9-F1
#
_entry.id   AF-I3W3Z9-F1
#
_cell.length_a   1.000
_cell.length_b   1.000
_cell.length_c   1.000
_cell.angle_alpha   90.00
_cell.angle_beta   90.00
_cell.angle_gamma   90.00
#
_symmetry.space_group_name_H-M   'P 1'
#
loop_
_entity.id
_entity.type
_entity.pdbx_description
1 polymer ?
#
loop_
_entity_poly.entity_id
_entity_poly.type
_entity_poly.pdbx_seq_one_letter_code
_entity_poly.pdbx_strand_id
1 'polypeptide(L)' 'MKHVEVIAVGRSRIITPVGESWDSWFDGESASTDFMSTREQPAVQEREGF' A
#
# COMPACT_ATOMS: atom_id res chain seq x y z
N MET A 1 -2.04 -17.39 -9.40
CA MET A 1 -0.71 -17.97 -9.08
C MET A 1 0.03 -16.96 -8.21
N LYS A 2 0.71 -17.37 -7.14
CA LYS A 2 1.43 -16.45 -6.23
C LYS A 2 2.93 -16.53 -6.52
N HIS A 3 3.62 -15.39 -6.55
CA HIS A 3 5.05 -15.28 -6.89
C HIS A 3 5.86 -14.70 -5.73
N VAL A 4 7.13 -15.12 -5.63
CA VAL A 4 8.09 -14.64 -4.62
C VAL A 4 9.43 -14.34 -5.27
N GLU A 5 10.13 -13.34 -4.73
CA GLU A 5 11.54 -13.11 -4.99
C GLU A 5 12.36 -13.98 -4.02
N VAL A 6 13.41 -14.61 -4.54
CA VAL A 6 14.30 -15.47 -3.73
C VAL A 6 15.72 -14.94 -3.84
N ILE A 7 16.23 -14.38 -2.74
CA ILE A 7 17.57 -13.82 -2.67
C ILE A 7 18.46 -14.74 -1.83
N ALA A 8 19.60 -15.15 -2.38
CA ALA A 8 20.59 -15.97 -1.70
C ALA A 8 21.56 -15.10 -0.88
N VAL A 9 21.65 -15.35 0.43
CA VAL A 9 22.62 -14.70 1.33
C VAL A 9 23.44 -15.80 2.00
N GLY A 10 24.58 -16.12 1.39
CA GLY A 10 25.38 -17.30 1.78
C GLY A 10 24.54 -18.59 1.70
N ARG A 11 24.39 -19.26 2.85
CA ARG A 11 23.58 -20.48 2.98
C ARG A 11 22.10 -20.22 3.26
N SER A 12 21.71 -18.97 3.51
CA SER A 12 20.33 -18.56 3.77
C SER A 12 19.59 -18.15 2.49
N ARG A 13 18.26 -18.17 2.55
CA ARG A 13 17.38 -17.66 1.50
C ARG A 13 16.38 -16.68 2.13
N ILE A 14 16.34 -15.46 1.60
CA ILE A 14 15.31 -14.47 1.91
C ILE A 14 14.22 -14.64 0.86
N ILE A 15 12.98 -14.79 1.31
CA ILE A 15 11.81 -14.96 0.45
C ILE A 15 10.86 -13.80 0.73
N THR A 16 10.62 -12.97 -0.27
CA THR A 16 9.71 -11.82 -0.19
C THR A 16 8.64 -11.95 -1.27
N PRO A 17 7.40 -11.46 -1.05
CA PRO A 17 6.42 -11.38 -2.12
C PRO A 17 6.93 -10.44 -3.23
N VAL A 18 6.63 -10.77 -4.49
CA VAL A 18 6.96 -9.90 -5.64
C VAL A 18 5.94 -8.76 -5.74
N GLY A 19 6.39 -7.56 -6.14
CA GLY A 19 5.51 -6.46 -6.53
C GLY A 19 4.99 -5.59 -5.38
N GLU A 20 5.52 -5.78 -4.17
CA GLU A 20 5.13 -5.01 -2.98
C GLU A 20 5.99 -3.75 -2.79
N SER A 21 6.83 -3.37 -3.76
CA SER A 21 7.56 -2.10 -3.71
C SER A 21 6.66 -0.94 -4.08
N TRP A 22 6.93 0.24 -3.51
CA TRP A 22 6.22 1.46 -3.88
C TRP A 22 6.32 1.76 -5.37
N ASP A 23 7.51 1.61 -5.96
CA ASP A 23 7.71 1.82 -7.40
C ASP A 23 6.77 0.91 -8.22
N SER A 24 6.68 -0.37 -7.87
CA SER A 24 5.78 -1.32 -8.55
C SER A 24 4.30 -0.98 -8.35
N TRP A 25 3.93 -0.38 -7.22
CA TRP A 25 2.56 0.05 -6.95
C TRP A 25 2.18 1.28 -7.76
N PHE A 26 3.07 2.28 -7.82
CA PHE A 26 2.84 3.52 -8.56
C PHE A 26 2.88 3.34 -10.08
N ASP A 27 3.64 2.37 -10.59
CA ASP A 27 3.63 1.97 -12.01
C ASP A 27 2.41 1.12 -12.40
N GLY A 28 1.59 0.73 -11.42
CA GLY A 28 0.41 -0.09 -11.60
C GLY A 28 -0.81 0.64 -12.17
N GLU A 29 -1.95 -0.04 -12.13
CA GLU A 29 -3.21 0.55 -12.58
C GLU A 29 -3.61 1.72 -11.69
N SER A 30 -3.97 2.84 -12.32
CA SER A 30 -4.46 4.02 -11.61
C SER A 30 -5.90 3.81 -11.15
N ALA A 31 -6.28 4.47 -10.06
CA ALA A 31 -7.69 4.56 -9.68
C ALA A 31 -8.52 5.23 -10.80
N SER A 32 -9.82 4.92 -10.87
CA SER A 32 -10.72 5.58 -11.81
C SER A 32 -10.84 7.08 -11.51
N THR A 33 -11.21 7.87 -12.52
CA THR A 33 -11.28 9.34 -12.41
C THR A 33 -12.28 9.84 -11.37
N ASP A 34 -13.25 9.00 -11.01
CA ASP A 34 -14.32 9.27 -10.04
C ASP A 34 -14.08 8.64 -8.66
N PHE A 35 -13.05 7.80 -8.51
CA PHE A 35 -12.74 7.11 -7.27
C PHE A 35 -12.47 8.11 -6.15
N MET A 36 -13.32 8.10 -5.12
CA MET A 36 -13.22 9.00 -3.96
C MET A 36 -13.18 10.49 -4.37
N SER A 37 -13.95 10.87 -5.40
CA SER A 37 -14.06 12.26 -5.91
C SER A 37 -14.44 13.30 -4.84
N THR A 38 -15.05 12.87 -3.75
CA THR A 38 -15.22 13.67 -2.53
C THR A 38 -14.87 12.85 -1.30
N ARG A 39 -14.43 13.54 -0.23
CA ARG A 39 -14.23 12.96 1.09
C ARG A 39 -15.32 13.48 2.03
N GLU A 40 -16.14 12.58 2.57
CA GLU A 40 -17.12 12.90 3.60
C GLU A 40 -16.42 13.15 4.94
N GLN A 41 -15.76 14.29 5.06
CA GLN A 41 -15.10 14.70 6.29
C GLN A 41 -16.14 15.35 7.24
N PRO A 42 -16.35 14.79 8.45
CA PRO A 42 -17.22 15.42 9.43
C PRO A 42 -16.59 16.72 9.97
N ALA A 43 -17.44 17.57 10.55
CA ALA A 43 -16.97 18.73 11.30
C ALA A 43 -16.07 18.31 12.46
N VAL A 44 -15.21 19.23 12.91
CA VAL A 44 -14.40 19.04 14.11
C VAL A 44 -15.32 18.72 15.28
N GLN A 45 -15.00 17.66 16.02
CA GLN A 45 -15.74 17.26 17.20
C GLN A 45 -15.30 18.09 18.42
N GLU A 46 -16.25 18.63 19.16
CA GLU A 46 -16.00 19.19 20.48
C GLU A 46 -15.69 18.06 21.47
N ARG A 47 -14.69 18.29 22.35
CA ARG A 47 -14.35 17.38 23.45
C ARG A 47 -14.42 18.18 24.75
N GLU A 48 -14.84 17.54 25.84
CA GLU A 48 -14.81 18.16 27.16
C GLU A 48 -13.38 18.60 27.51
N GLY A 49 -13.25 19.81 28.05
CA GLY A 49 -11.99 20.28 28.62
C GLY A 49 -11.64 19.51 29.89
N PHE A 50 -10.34 19.32 30.14
CA PHE A 50 -9.84 18.72 31.38
C PHE A 50 -10.00 19.63 32.59
#